data_AF-A0A926AW06-F1
#
_entry.id   AF-A0A926AW06-F1
#
_cell.length_a   1.000
_cell.length_b   1.000
_cell.length_c   1.000
_cell.angle_alpha   90.00
_cell.angle_beta   90.00
_cell.angle_gamma   90.00
#
_symmetry.space_group_name_H-M   'P 1'
#
loop_
_entity.id
_entity.type
_entity.pdbx_description
1 polymer ?
#
loop_
_entity_poly.entity_id
_entity_poly.type
_entity_poly.pdbx_seq_one_letter_code
_entity_poly.pdbx_strand_id
1 'polypeptide(L)'
;TGVWDPLDLYGEALAAFGIPAVHAGGGNLLDTREAKDAAVLLAFLANPTDNLSLATVLRSPFFAVDDLTLYRFVQSLPRDNTAWWSVLADSRPAELEQPVGVLTGLLRNRVTQPPHMLLRCADRECGYSAVAANLANGRRRLADWGAFLDLVRTLAGGIGDCLSVTRRLQNLIAAEVKVPRPPLEAVNAVSLMTIHAAKGLEWPVVVVADLTRKPNNNSPPILVNPEIGIGMDWTDEGGEARKPALYRLLNRLRKLSEQEEARRLLYVALTRAKDLAVLTSTEASGGKLDLLLPGLQTCGVPLQAHGIRNESSR
;
A
#
# COMPACT_ATOMS: atom_id res chain seq x y z
N THR A 1 -8.67 4.67 -2.20
CA THR A 1 -7.50 5.19 -2.93
C THR A 1 -6.57 5.84 -1.94
N GLY A 2 -5.48 5.16 -1.61
CA GLY A 2 -4.54 5.60 -0.59
C GLY A 2 -3.83 6.88 -0.99
N VAL A 3 -3.28 7.60 -0.01
CA VAL A 3 -2.42 8.77 -0.23
C VAL A 3 -1.15 8.40 -1.04
N TRP A 4 -0.83 7.11 -1.12
CA TRP A 4 0.41 6.57 -1.66
C TRP A 4 0.28 5.92 -3.06
N ASP A 5 -0.93 5.55 -3.49
CA ASP A 5 -1.17 4.94 -4.83
C ASP A 5 -0.48 5.72 -5.99
N PRO A 6 -0.45 7.07 -6.01
CA PRO A 6 0.25 7.81 -7.06
C PRO A 6 1.77 7.69 -6.99
N LEU A 7 2.35 7.58 -5.79
CA LEU A 7 3.79 7.46 -5.61
C LEU A 7 4.30 6.11 -6.11
N ASP A 8 3.49 5.05 -5.97
CA ASP A 8 3.85 3.72 -6.49
C ASP A 8 3.99 3.75 -8.02
N LEU A 9 3.09 4.45 -8.72
CA LEU A 9 3.19 4.67 -10.17
C LEU A 9 4.46 5.43 -10.59
N TYR A 10 4.85 6.46 -9.83
CA TYR A 10 6.12 7.17 -10.08
C TYR A 10 7.33 6.26 -9.85
N GLY A 11 7.29 5.41 -8.82
CA GLY A 11 8.34 4.43 -8.55
C GLY A 11 8.50 3.42 -9.69
N GLU A 12 7.38 2.88 -10.19
CA GLU A 12 7.37 1.96 -11.33
C GLU A 12 7.90 2.61 -12.61
N ALA A 13 7.48 3.85 -12.91
CA ALA A 13 7.96 4.58 -14.07
C ALA A 13 9.47 4.86 -13.98
N LEU A 14 9.98 5.32 -12.83
CA LEU A 14 11.42 5.53 -12.62
C LEU A 14 12.20 4.23 -12.78
N ALA A 15 11.70 3.12 -12.22
CA ALA A 15 12.32 1.81 -12.36
C ALA A 15 12.38 1.34 -13.82
N ALA A 16 11.34 1.61 -14.62
CA ALA A 16 11.33 1.29 -16.05
C ALA A 16 12.43 2.03 -16.85
N PHE A 17 12.82 3.23 -16.39
CA PHE A 17 13.95 3.98 -16.94
C PHE A 17 15.30 3.67 -16.26
N GLY A 18 15.35 2.66 -15.40
CA GLY A 18 16.58 2.27 -14.68
C GLY A 18 17.01 3.27 -13.60
N ILE A 19 16.13 4.17 -13.17
CA ILE A 19 16.39 5.15 -12.11
C ILE A 19 15.96 4.52 -10.77
N PRO A 20 16.90 4.25 -9.84
CA PRO A 20 16.55 3.69 -8.54
C PRO A 20 15.66 4.68 -7.77
N ALA A 21 14.51 4.21 -7.29
CA ALA A 21 13.60 4.98 -6.46
C ALA A 21 13.27 4.22 -5.17
N VAL A 22 13.12 4.96 -4.06
CA VAL A 22 12.78 4.40 -2.75
C VAL A 22 11.71 5.28 -2.13
N HIS A 23 10.65 4.66 -1.62
CA HIS A 23 9.69 5.39 -0.80
C HIS A 23 10.33 5.73 0.55
N ALA A 24 10.41 7.01 0.90
CA ALA A 24 11.11 7.48 2.10
C ALA A 24 10.38 7.18 3.42
N GLY A 25 9.25 6.48 3.34
CA GLY A 25 8.38 6.17 4.45
C GLY A 25 6.93 6.18 3.99
N GLY A 26 6.03 5.84 4.92
CA GLY A 26 4.60 5.86 4.68
C GLY A 26 4.06 4.74 3.81
N GLY A 27 2.74 4.76 3.64
CA GLY A 27 1.93 3.57 3.36
C GLY A 27 1.65 2.78 4.63
N ASN A 28 0.76 1.80 4.52
CA ASN A 28 0.46 0.86 5.59
C ASN A 28 1.20 -0.45 5.31
N LEU A 29 1.92 -0.99 6.29
CA LEU A 29 2.62 -2.25 6.17
C LEU A 29 1.65 -3.40 5.85
N LEU A 30 0.45 -3.36 6.44
CA LEU A 30 -0.57 -4.40 6.20
C LEU A 30 -1.14 -4.39 4.77
N ASP A 31 -0.95 -3.29 4.02
CA ASP A 31 -1.42 -3.18 2.65
C ASP A 31 -0.42 -3.76 1.63
N THR A 32 0.83 -4.03 2.04
CA THR A 32 1.88 -4.53 1.15
C THR A 32 1.59 -5.95 0.67
N ARG A 33 2.18 -6.33 -0.46
CA ARG A 33 2.01 -7.67 -1.02
C ARG A 33 2.62 -8.72 -0.10
N GLU A 34 3.78 -8.40 0.47
CA GLU A 34 4.55 -9.25 1.36
C GLU A 34 3.77 -9.56 2.65
N ALA A 35 3.12 -8.54 3.24
CA ALA A 35 2.28 -8.73 4.42
C ALA A 35 1.04 -9.58 4.11
N LYS A 36 0.41 -9.39 2.94
CA LYS A 36 -0.77 -10.15 2.51
C LYS A 36 -0.43 -11.62 2.27
N ASP A 37 0.63 -11.90 1.51
CA ASP A 37 1.06 -13.27 1.21
C ASP A 37 1.43 -14.01 2.51
N ALA A 38 2.16 -13.35 3.42
CA ALA A 38 2.51 -13.91 4.72
C ALA A 38 1.29 -14.15 5.62
N ALA A 39 0.34 -13.22 5.67
CA ALA A 39 -0.87 -13.34 6.46
C ALA A 39 -1.74 -14.51 6.00
N VAL A 40 -1.85 -14.74 4.69
CA VAL A 40 -2.57 -15.90 4.13
C VAL A 40 -1.85 -17.20 4.48
N LEU A 41 -0.53 -17.24 4.43
CA LEU A 41 0.22 -18.42 4.90
C LEU A 41 -0.05 -18.71 6.37
N LEU A 42 -0.04 -17.69 7.24
CA LEU A 42 -0.41 -17.86 8.65
C LEU A 42 -1.86 -18.31 8.83
N ALA A 43 -2.80 -17.80 8.01
CA ALA A 43 -4.20 -18.20 8.04
C ALA A 43 -4.37 -19.68 7.66
N PHE A 44 -3.66 -20.15 6.62
CA PHE A 44 -3.63 -21.57 6.27
C PHE A 44 -3.03 -22.42 7.40
N LEU A 45 -1.90 -21.99 7.98
CA LEU A 45 -1.27 -22.71 9.10
C LEU A 45 -2.15 -22.72 10.36
N ALA A 46 -3.01 -21.71 10.55
CA ALA A 46 -4.00 -21.66 11.61
C ALA A 46 -5.18 -22.62 11.31
N ASN A 47 -5.68 -22.63 10.08
CA ASN A 47 -6.79 -23.47 9.65
C ASN A 47 -6.55 -24.14 8.29
N PRO A 48 -6.03 -25.38 8.25
CA PRO A 48 -5.76 -26.11 7.01
C PRO A 48 -7.01 -26.53 6.22
N THR A 49 -8.20 -26.37 6.78
CA THR A 49 -9.47 -26.63 6.07
C THR A 49 -9.94 -25.44 5.23
N ASP A 50 -9.27 -24.29 5.34
CA ASP A 50 -9.54 -23.12 4.51
C ASP A 50 -8.93 -23.28 3.11
N ASN A 51 -9.76 -23.72 2.18
CA ASN A 51 -9.41 -23.94 0.79
C ASN A 51 -8.95 -22.65 0.08
N LEU A 52 -9.51 -21.48 0.46
CA LEU A 52 -9.13 -20.21 -0.15
C LEU A 52 -7.71 -19.81 0.28
N SER A 53 -7.40 -19.96 1.56
CA SER A 53 -6.05 -19.71 2.07
C SER A 53 -5.03 -20.65 1.43
N LEU A 54 -5.33 -21.95 1.30
CA LEU A 54 -4.46 -22.90 0.60
C LEU A 54 -4.22 -22.50 -0.86
N ALA A 55 -5.28 -22.25 -1.62
CA ALA A 55 -5.16 -21.87 -3.03
C ALA A 55 -4.34 -20.58 -3.22
N THR A 56 -4.56 -19.60 -2.35
CA THR A 56 -3.85 -18.32 -2.37
C THR A 56 -2.37 -18.51 -2.05
N VAL A 57 -2.03 -19.36 -1.07
CA VAL A 57 -0.64 -19.71 -0.75
C VAL A 57 0.04 -20.41 -1.92
N LEU A 58 -0.59 -21.40 -2.55
CA LEU A 58 -0.03 -22.12 -3.70
C LEU A 58 0.24 -21.18 -4.89
N ARG A 59 -0.67 -20.23 -5.15
CA ARG A 59 -0.51 -19.23 -6.21
C ARG A 59 0.51 -18.13 -5.87
N SER A 60 0.76 -17.88 -4.58
CA SER A 60 1.67 -16.82 -4.14
C SER A 60 3.13 -17.09 -4.53
N PRO A 61 4.02 -16.09 -4.45
CA PRO A 61 5.45 -16.28 -4.71
C PRO A 61 6.16 -17.32 -3.83
N PHE A 62 5.52 -17.87 -2.80
CA PHE A 62 6.07 -19.01 -2.05
C PHE A 62 6.18 -20.28 -2.91
N PHE A 63 5.23 -20.51 -3.83
CA PHE A 63 5.19 -21.74 -4.63
C PHE A 63 5.00 -21.49 -6.12
N ALA A 64 4.41 -20.34 -6.49
CA ALA A 64 4.17 -19.93 -7.87
C ALA A 64 3.45 -21.00 -8.73
N VAL A 65 2.55 -21.77 -8.12
CA VAL A 65 1.74 -22.77 -8.82
C VAL A 65 0.82 -22.05 -9.80
N ASP A 66 0.84 -22.48 -11.05
CA ASP A 66 0.02 -21.89 -12.10
C ASP A 66 -1.46 -22.29 -11.99
N ASP A 67 -2.32 -21.48 -12.60
CA ASP A 67 -3.77 -21.66 -12.54
C ASP A 67 -4.25 -22.96 -13.20
N LEU A 68 -3.53 -23.48 -14.21
CA LEU A 68 -3.90 -24.71 -14.89
C LEU A 68 -3.65 -25.93 -13.99
N THR A 69 -2.52 -25.95 -13.30
CA THR A 69 -2.19 -26.99 -12.30
C THR A 69 -3.20 -26.98 -11.15
N LEU A 70 -3.53 -25.80 -10.61
CA LEU A 70 -4.56 -25.67 -9.57
C LEU A 70 -5.93 -26.14 -10.08
N TYR A 71 -6.32 -25.76 -11.30
CA TYR A 71 -7.58 -26.17 -11.91
C TYR A 71 -7.67 -27.69 -12.09
N ARG A 72 -6.60 -28.34 -12.59
CA ARG A 72 -6.52 -29.80 -12.73
C ARG A 72 -6.64 -30.51 -11.39
N PHE A 73 -5.97 -29.99 -10.36
CA PHE A 73 -6.10 -30.52 -9.00
C PHE A 73 -7.55 -30.42 -8.51
N VAL A 74 -8.19 -29.27 -8.68
CA VAL A 74 -9.60 -29.08 -8.28
C VAL A 74 -10.55 -30.02 -9.02
N GLN A 75 -10.30 -30.30 -10.31
CA GLN A 75 -11.10 -31.28 -11.06
C GLN A 75 -10.95 -32.72 -10.54
N SER A 76 -9.80 -33.05 -9.93
CA SER A 76 -9.56 -34.38 -9.35
C SER A 76 -10.23 -34.58 -7.98
N LEU A 77 -10.71 -33.50 -7.36
CA LEU A 77 -11.35 -33.56 -6.05
C LEU A 77 -12.73 -34.22 -6.13
N PRO A 78 -13.16 -34.91 -5.05
CA PRO A 78 -14.55 -35.30 -4.88
C PRO A 78 -15.46 -34.07 -4.95
N ARG A 79 -16.70 -34.23 -5.45
CA ARG A 79 -17.66 -33.12 -5.62
C ARG A 79 -18.21 -32.54 -4.30
N ASP A 80 -17.77 -33.07 -3.16
CA ASP A 80 -18.19 -32.64 -1.84
C ASP A 80 -17.29 -31.52 -1.31
N ASN A 81 -17.76 -30.78 -0.30
CA ASN A 81 -17.04 -29.68 0.36
C ASN A 81 -15.84 -30.18 1.19
N THR A 82 -14.89 -30.81 0.50
CA THR A 82 -13.75 -31.52 1.08
C THR A 82 -12.67 -30.49 1.39
N ALA A 83 -11.95 -30.69 2.50
CA ALA A 83 -10.75 -29.92 2.77
C ALA A 83 -9.68 -30.29 1.74
N TRP A 84 -9.30 -29.34 0.89
CA TRP A 84 -8.37 -29.59 -0.21
C TRP A 84 -7.01 -30.10 0.30
N TRP A 85 -6.58 -29.59 1.47
CA TRP A 85 -5.32 -30.00 2.08
C TRP A 85 -5.24 -31.50 2.38
N SER A 86 -6.32 -32.15 2.86
CA SER A 86 -6.25 -33.58 3.19
C SER A 86 -6.02 -34.42 1.94
N VAL A 87 -6.74 -34.11 0.86
CA VAL A 87 -6.58 -34.80 -0.43
C VAL A 87 -5.19 -34.54 -1.01
N LEU A 88 -4.72 -33.28 -0.95
CA LEU A 88 -3.40 -32.89 -1.45
C LEU A 88 -2.26 -33.59 -0.68
N ALA A 89 -2.38 -33.69 0.65
CA ALA A 89 -1.40 -34.32 1.52
C ALA A 89 -1.30 -35.85 1.31
N ASP A 90 -2.42 -36.48 0.98
CA ASP A 90 -2.50 -37.93 0.72
C ASP A 90 -2.08 -38.28 -0.72
N SER A 91 -2.57 -37.54 -1.71
CA SER A 91 -2.34 -37.83 -3.13
C SER A 91 -0.94 -37.44 -3.63
N ARG A 92 -0.34 -36.37 -3.05
CA ARG A 92 0.99 -35.85 -3.39
C ARG A 92 1.30 -35.87 -4.90
N PRO A 93 0.52 -35.16 -5.72
CA PRO A 93 0.75 -35.15 -7.16
C PRO A 93 2.16 -34.59 -7.45
N ALA A 94 2.86 -35.15 -8.43
CA ALA A 94 4.26 -34.82 -8.73
C ALA A 94 4.49 -33.32 -8.96
N GLU A 95 3.52 -32.64 -9.59
CA GLU A 95 3.56 -31.19 -9.85
C GLU A 95 3.47 -30.34 -8.56
N LEU A 96 2.94 -30.88 -7.46
CA LEU A 96 2.76 -30.19 -6.17
C LEU A 96 3.54 -30.86 -5.03
N GLU A 97 4.47 -31.76 -5.32
CA GLU A 97 5.21 -32.52 -4.31
C GLU A 97 6.04 -31.60 -3.39
N GLN A 98 6.75 -30.61 -3.97
CA GLN A 98 7.53 -29.65 -3.20
C GLN A 98 6.64 -28.74 -2.32
N PRO A 99 5.56 -28.13 -2.84
CA PRO A 99 4.64 -27.37 -2.00
C PRO A 99 4.04 -28.17 -0.84
N VAL A 100 3.60 -29.41 -1.12
CA VAL A 100 3.04 -30.31 -0.09
C VAL A 100 4.09 -30.64 0.97
N GLY A 101 5.32 -30.94 0.55
CA GLY A 101 6.43 -31.25 1.46
C GLY A 101 6.71 -30.10 2.43
N VAL A 102 6.86 -28.88 1.90
CA VAL A 102 7.12 -27.68 2.71
C VAL A 102 5.95 -27.39 3.65
N LEU A 103 4.71 -27.38 3.15
CA LEU A 103 3.53 -27.07 3.98
C LEU A 103 3.30 -28.13 5.06
N THR A 104 3.57 -29.41 4.77
CA THR A 104 3.51 -30.48 5.77
C THR A 104 4.54 -30.26 6.87
N GLY A 105 5.77 -29.87 6.51
CA GLY A 105 6.83 -29.51 7.45
C GLY A 105 6.44 -28.32 8.34
N LEU A 106 5.85 -27.27 7.77
CA LEU A 106 5.38 -26.09 8.51
C LEU A 106 4.24 -26.45 9.47
N LEU A 107 3.26 -27.25 9.02
CA LEU A 107 2.15 -27.70 9.86
C LEU A 107 2.60 -28.59 11.03
N ARG A 108 3.66 -29.38 10.85
CA ARG A 108 4.29 -30.13 11.94
C ARG A 108 5.01 -29.19 12.91
N ASN A 109 5.76 -28.23 12.39
CA ASN A 109 6.59 -27.33 13.18
C ASN A 109 5.77 -26.27 13.94
N ARG A 110 4.53 -25.98 13.53
CA ARG A 110 3.66 -24.97 14.18
C ARG A 110 3.38 -25.21 15.66
N VAL A 111 3.56 -26.46 16.13
CA VAL A 111 3.40 -26.84 17.54
C VAL A 111 4.60 -26.41 18.39
N THR A 112 5.77 -26.32 17.77
CA THR A 112 7.06 -26.09 18.46
C THR A 112 7.73 -24.76 18.12
N GLN A 113 7.27 -24.09 17.06
CA GLN A 113 7.87 -22.88 16.54
C GLN A 113 6.86 -21.74 16.52
N PRO A 114 7.26 -20.53 16.93
CA PRO A 114 6.38 -19.37 16.88
C PRO A 114 6.10 -18.94 15.42
N PRO A 115 4.98 -18.25 15.15
CA PRO A 115 4.54 -17.90 13.79
C PRO A 115 5.59 -17.18 12.92
N HIS A 116 6.35 -16.24 13.49
CA HIS A 116 7.42 -15.55 12.75
C HIS A 116 8.56 -16.48 12.33
N MET A 117 8.84 -17.54 13.09
CA MET A 117 9.83 -18.56 12.71
C MET A 117 9.29 -19.49 11.63
N LEU A 118 7.99 -19.78 11.63
CA LEU A 118 7.36 -20.53 10.55
C LEU A 118 7.45 -19.78 9.22
N LEU A 119 7.21 -18.46 9.23
CA LEU A 119 7.40 -17.61 8.05
C LEU A 119 8.85 -17.59 7.57
N ARG A 120 9.83 -17.53 8.49
CA ARG A 120 11.26 -17.63 8.13
C ARG A 120 11.62 -19.01 7.56
N CYS A 121 11.06 -20.08 8.11
CA CYS A 121 11.24 -21.42 7.55
C CYS A 121 10.64 -21.49 6.14
N ALA A 122 9.41 -21.00 5.94
CA ALA A 122 8.80 -20.94 4.61
C ALA A 122 9.66 -20.17 3.62
N ASP A 123 10.16 -18.99 4.00
CA ASP A 123 11.09 -18.20 3.19
C ASP A 123 12.37 -18.96 2.84
N ARG A 124 12.97 -19.68 3.79
CA ARG A 124 14.17 -20.50 3.54
C ARG A 124 13.92 -21.66 2.57
N GLU A 125 12.80 -22.36 2.70
CA GLU A 125 12.49 -23.53 1.85
C GLU A 125 11.97 -23.12 0.46
N CYS A 126 11.35 -21.95 0.34
CA CYS A 126 10.72 -21.47 -0.89
C CYS A 126 11.51 -20.38 -1.64
N GLY A 127 12.40 -19.66 -0.96
CA GLY A 127 13.12 -18.52 -1.53
C GLY A 127 12.27 -17.26 -1.72
N TYR A 128 11.23 -17.03 -0.90
CA TYR A 128 10.31 -15.90 -1.06
C TYR A 128 11.04 -14.54 -1.09
N SER A 129 11.94 -14.32 -0.14
CA SER A 129 12.76 -13.10 -0.05
C SER A 129 13.70 -12.95 -1.26
N ALA A 130 14.21 -14.04 -1.82
CA ALA A 130 15.03 -14.01 -3.03
C ALA A 130 14.21 -13.57 -4.25
N VAL A 131 12.96 -14.04 -4.38
CA VAL A 131 12.03 -13.54 -5.40
C VAL A 131 11.75 -12.05 -5.17
N ALA A 132 11.39 -11.66 -3.95
CA ALA A 132 11.07 -10.27 -3.61
C ALA A 132 12.25 -9.32 -3.88
N ALA A 133 13.49 -9.75 -3.65
CA ALA A 133 14.70 -8.97 -3.88
C ALA A 133 14.95 -8.65 -5.37
N ASN A 134 14.51 -9.53 -6.28
CA ASN A 134 14.71 -9.40 -7.72
C ASN A 134 13.56 -8.68 -8.44
N LEU A 135 12.47 -8.37 -7.73
CA LEU A 135 11.37 -7.56 -8.26
C LEU A 135 11.69 -6.07 -8.16
N ALA A 136 10.92 -5.25 -8.89
CA ALA A 136 10.97 -3.79 -8.76
C ALA A 136 10.80 -3.37 -7.29
N ASN A 137 11.62 -2.41 -6.87
CA ASN A 137 11.72 -1.95 -5.48
C ASN A 137 12.12 -3.05 -4.48
N GLY A 138 12.93 -4.03 -4.89
CA GLY A 138 13.31 -5.19 -4.06
C GLY A 138 13.86 -4.85 -2.67
N ARG A 139 14.68 -3.80 -2.53
CA ARG A 139 15.13 -3.32 -1.20
C ARG A 139 13.98 -2.94 -0.29
N ARG A 140 12.93 -2.29 -0.84
CA ARG A 140 11.72 -1.93 -0.08
C ARG A 140 10.90 -3.15 0.29
N ARG A 141 10.72 -4.08 -0.63
CA ARG A 141 10.01 -5.34 -0.37
C ARG A 141 10.67 -6.17 0.73
N LEU A 142 12.00 -6.26 0.72
CA LEU A 142 12.77 -6.93 1.78
C LEU A 142 12.61 -6.24 3.14
N ALA A 143 12.62 -4.90 3.17
CA ALA A 143 12.39 -4.15 4.39
C ALA A 143 10.96 -4.35 4.93
N ASP A 144 9.96 -4.34 4.06
CA ASP A 144 8.56 -4.60 4.44
C ASP A 144 8.38 -6.06 4.90
N TRP A 145 9.00 -7.04 4.25
CA TRP A 145 9.03 -8.44 4.68
C TRP A 145 9.62 -8.58 6.09
N GLY A 146 10.79 -7.99 6.33
CA GLY A 146 11.43 -7.98 7.64
C GLY A 146 10.56 -7.33 8.71
N ALA A 147 10.01 -6.15 8.43
CA ALA A 147 9.11 -5.45 9.34
C ALA A 147 7.82 -6.23 9.63
N PHE A 148 7.29 -6.97 8.66
CA PHE A 148 6.15 -7.85 8.89
C PHE A 148 6.49 -9.02 9.80
N LEU A 149 7.67 -9.64 9.63
CA LEU A 149 8.15 -10.67 10.56
C LEU A 149 8.27 -10.14 11.99
N ASP A 150 8.77 -8.92 12.16
CA ASP A 150 8.88 -8.26 13.46
C ASP A 150 7.52 -7.91 14.06
N LEU A 151 6.56 -7.48 13.23
CA LEU A 151 5.17 -7.28 13.62
C LEU A 151 4.55 -8.59 14.12
N VAL A 152 4.70 -9.68 13.37
CA VAL A 152 4.21 -11.02 13.75
C VAL A 152 4.85 -11.47 15.06
N ARG A 153 6.16 -11.26 15.24
CA ARG A 153 6.86 -11.56 16.49
C ARG A 153 6.29 -10.78 17.67
N THR A 154 6.02 -9.49 17.48
CA THR A 154 5.42 -8.62 18.49
C THR A 154 3.99 -9.07 18.83
N LEU A 155 3.18 -9.37 17.81
CA LEU A 155 1.82 -9.87 17.99
C LEU A 155 1.76 -11.25 18.65
N ALA A 156 2.77 -12.10 18.46
CA ALA A 156 2.83 -13.39 19.11
C ALA A 156 3.11 -13.30 20.62
N GLY A 157 3.80 -12.24 21.08
CA GLY A 157 4.03 -12.01 22.51
C GLY A 157 4.72 -13.16 23.26
N GLY A 158 5.49 -14.02 22.57
CA GLY A 158 6.27 -15.11 23.16
C GLY A 158 5.66 -16.52 23.03
N ILE A 159 4.35 -16.70 23.19
CA ILE A 159 3.66 -18.02 23.15
C ILE A 159 2.48 -18.02 22.15
N GLY A 160 2.36 -17.00 21.31
CA GLY A 160 1.27 -16.93 20.34
C GLY A 160 1.31 -18.05 19.32
N ASP A 161 0.18 -18.73 19.13
CA ASP A 161 -0.05 -19.69 18.06
C ASP A 161 -0.48 -18.99 16.76
N CYS A 162 -0.50 -19.74 15.66
CA CYS A 162 -0.90 -19.19 14.36
C CYS A 162 -2.32 -18.62 14.39
N LEU A 163 -3.24 -19.24 15.13
CA LEU A 163 -4.62 -18.80 15.23
C LEU A 163 -4.75 -17.45 15.94
N SER A 164 -4.09 -17.26 17.09
CA SER A 164 -4.14 -15.99 17.82
C SER A 164 -3.52 -14.85 17.02
N VAL A 165 -2.39 -15.07 16.37
CA VAL A 165 -1.76 -14.05 15.52
C VAL A 165 -2.64 -13.71 14.32
N THR A 166 -3.20 -14.71 13.65
CA THR A 166 -4.11 -14.49 12.50
C THR A 166 -5.32 -13.66 12.91
N ARG A 167 -5.95 -13.97 14.04
CA ARG A 167 -7.08 -13.18 14.57
C ARG A 167 -6.68 -11.74 14.92
N ARG A 168 -5.51 -11.54 15.53
CA ARG A 168 -5.00 -10.18 15.82
C ARG A 168 -4.74 -9.40 14.54
N LEU A 169 -4.14 -10.01 13.52
CA LEU A 169 -3.95 -9.39 12.21
C LEU A 169 -5.29 -9.02 11.57
N GLN A 170 -6.27 -9.92 11.59
CA GLN A 170 -7.62 -9.64 11.09
C GLN A 170 -8.28 -8.46 11.82
N ASN A 171 -8.14 -8.36 13.14
CA ASN A 171 -8.65 -7.23 13.92
C ASN A 171 -7.97 -5.91 13.54
N LEU A 172 -6.65 -5.91 13.32
CA LEU A 172 -5.93 -4.71 12.87
C LEU A 172 -6.39 -4.27 11.48
N ILE A 173 -6.61 -5.22 10.57
CA ILE A 173 -7.11 -4.94 9.21
C ILE A 173 -8.55 -4.39 9.29
N ALA A 174 -9.43 -5.03 10.06
CA ALA A 174 -10.83 -4.61 10.23
C ALA A 174 -10.95 -3.23 10.89
N ALA A 175 -10.02 -2.88 11.78
CA ALA A 175 -9.94 -1.56 12.41
C ALA A 175 -9.17 -0.53 11.56
N GLU A 176 -8.78 -0.86 10.33
CA GLU A 176 -8.02 0.00 9.41
C GLU A 176 -6.77 0.61 10.07
N VAL A 177 -6.10 -0.15 10.95
CA VAL A 177 -4.94 0.33 11.68
C VAL A 177 -3.78 0.57 10.71
N LYS A 178 -3.25 1.79 10.73
CA LYS A 178 -2.09 2.19 9.93
C LYS A 178 -0.81 1.76 10.64
N VAL A 179 -0.28 0.60 10.26
CA VAL A 179 1.03 0.14 10.70
C VAL A 179 2.08 0.80 9.82
N PRO A 180 2.99 1.63 10.38
CA PRO A 180 3.99 2.31 9.58
C PRO A 180 4.95 1.29 8.96
N ARG A 181 5.26 1.49 7.67
CA ARG A 181 6.36 0.78 7.01
C ARG A 181 7.71 1.32 7.51
N PRO A 182 8.76 0.49 7.59
CA PRO A 182 10.07 0.94 8.04
C PRO A 182 10.62 2.02 7.11
N PRO A 183 11.27 3.06 7.65
CA PRO A 183 11.96 4.04 6.81
C PRO A 183 13.11 3.35 6.08
N LEU A 184 13.29 3.70 4.81
CA LEU A 184 14.48 3.32 4.05
C LEU A 184 15.22 4.58 3.63
N GLU A 185 16.52 4.59 3.91
CA GLU A 185 17.40 5.61 3.37
C GLU A 185 17.58 5.39 1.87
N ALA A 186 17.33 6.45 1.11
CA ALA A 186 17.55 6.47 -0.33
C ALA A 186 19.06 6.67 -0.58
N VAL A 187 19.84 5.58 -0.56
CA VAL A 187 21.27 5.62 -0.94
C VAL A 187 21.37 5.53 -2.47
N ASN A 188 21.87 6.59 -3.10
CA ASN A 188 21.98 6.72 -4.57
C ASN A 188 20.66 6.44 -5.31
N ALA A 189 19.55 6.92 -4.74
CA ALA A 189 18.21 6.70 -5.28
C ALA A 189 17.34 7.95 -5.11
N VAL A 190 16.30 8.07 -5.94
CA VAL A 190 15.25 9.08 -5.81
C VAL A 190 14.37 8.74 -4.62
N SER A 191 14.15 9.71 -3.74
CA SER A 191 13.32 9.54 -2.55
C SER A 191 11.88 9.99 -2.81
N LEU A 192 10.94 9.04 -2.83
CA LEU A 192 9.52 9.28 -3.05
C LEU A 192 8.80 9.46 -1.72
N MET A 193 8.17 10.61 -1.50
CA MET A 193 7.48 10.91 -0.25
C MET A 193 6.36 11.93 -0.40
N THR A 194 5.52 12.01 0.62
CA THR A 194 4.51 13.08 0.72
C THR A 194 5.14 14.37 1.24
N ILE A 195 4.53 15.51 0.91
CA ILE A 195 4.96 16.83 1.40
C ILE A 195 5.04 16.88 2.93
N HIS A 196 4.10 16.23 3.62
CA HIS A 196 4.10 16.16 5.09
C HIS A 196 5.32 15.42 5.63
N ALA A 197 5.69 14.29 5.00
CA ALA A 197 6.87 13.51 5.39
C ALA A 197 8.19 14.25 5.12
N ALA A 198 8.18 15.22 4.20
CA ALA A 198 9.34 16.04 3.87
C ALA A 198 9.62 17.18 4.86
N LYS A 199 8.72 17.44 5.82
CA LYS A 199 8.86 18.55 6.77
C LYS A 199 10.13 18.39 7.61
N GLY A 200 11.00 19.40 7.58
CA GLY A 200 12.27 19.40 8.34
C GLY A 200 13.43 18.70 7.63
N LEU A 201 13.20 18.14 6.43
CA LEU A 201 14.22 17.58 5.57
C LEU A 201 14.53 18.53 4.41
N GLU A 202 15.69 18.39 3.77
CA GLU A 202 16.12 19.23 2.66
C GLU A 202 16.94 18.42 1.64
N TRP A 203 16.81 18.75 0.35
CA TRP A 203 17.52 18.09 -0.75
C TRP A 203 18.08 19.11 -1.76
N PRO A 204 19.19 18.79 -2.45
CA PRO A 204 19.70 19.59 -3.56
C PRO A 204 18.64 19.87 -4.62
N VAL A 205 17.93 18.82 -5.04
CA VAL A 205 16.88 18.87 -6.07
C VAL A 205 15.58 18.30 -5.51
N VAL A 206 14.48 19.02 -5.70
CA VAL A 206 13.12 18.57 -5.33
C VAL A 206 12.20 18.67 -6.53
N VAL A 207 11.45 17.59 -6.79
CA VAL A 207 10.42 17.55 -7.84
C VAL A 207 9.05 17.49 -7.16
N VAL A 208 8.21 18.49 -7.41
CA VAL A 208 6.80 18.49 -6.98
C VAL A 208 5.94 18.02 -8.15
N ALA A 209 5.44 16.80 -8.01
CA ALA A 209 4.67 16.13 -9.04
C ALA A 209 3.18 16.52 -9.03
N ASP A 210 2.57 16.63 -10.21
CA ASP A 210 1.12 16.80 -10.45
C ASP A 210 0.45 17.91 -9.61
N LEU A 211 0.79 19.17 -9.92
CA LEU A 211 0.21 20.34 -9.28
C LEU A 211 -1.28 20.56 -9.63
N THR A 212 -1.78 19.92 -10.68
CA THR A 212 -3.15 20.09 -11.19
C THR A 212 -4.17 19.19 -10.51
N ARG A 213 -3.72 18.23 -9.70
CA ARG A 213 -4.59 17.35 -8.92
C ARG A 213 -5.54 18.14 -8.03
N LYS A 214 -6.84 18.02 -8.31
CA LYS A 214 -7.90 18.65 -7.52
C LYS A 214 -8.13 17.85 -6.22
N PRO A 215 -8.32 18.52 -5.07
CA PRO A 215 -8.76 17.83 -3.87
C PRO A 215 -10.14 17.22 -4.10
N ASN A 216 -10.45 16.13 -3.40
CA ASN A 216 -11.78 15.53 -3.44
C ASN A 216 -12.78 16.57 -2.91
N ASN A 217 -13.68 17.06 -3.78
CA ASN A 217 -14.63 18.13 -3.44
C ASN A 217 -15.92 17.58 -2.79
N ASN A 218 -15.95 16.28 -2.45
CA ASN A 218 -17.07 15.69 -1.74
C ASN A 218 -17.09 16.20 -0.29
N SER A 219 -18.03 17.10 -0.02
CA SER A 219 -18.35 17.51 1.33
C SER A 219 -19.04 16.34 2.04
N PRO A 220 -18.57 15.92 3.22
CA PRO A 220 -19.26 14.87 3.97
C PRO A 220 -20.64 15.37 4.42
N PRO A 221 -21.57 14.44 4.69
CA PRO A 221 -22.92 14.82 5.07
C PRO A 221 -22.98 15.45 6.47
N ILE A 222 -22.00 15.15 7.33
CA ILE A 222 -21.88 15.70 8.67
C ILE A 222 -20.58 16.50 8.77
N LEU A 223 -20.70 17.73 9.25
CA LEU A 223 -19.59 18.63 9.53
C LEU A 223 -19.63 19.01 11.01
N VAL A 224 -18.47 18.95 11.66
CA VAL A 224 -18.32 19.28 13.07
C VAL A 224 -17.30 20.41 13.19
N ASN A 225 -17.67 21.46 13.91
CA ASN A 225 -16.77 22.53 14.31
C ASN A 225 -16.90 22.71 15.85
N PRO A 226 -15.79 22.67 16.61
CA PRO A 226 -15.84 22.76 18.07
C PRO A 226 -16.49 24.04 18.62
N GLU A 227 -16.42 25.16 17.89
CA GLU A 227 -16.90 26.47 18.34
C GLU A 227 -18.36 26.72 17.91
N ILE A 228 -18.73 26.27 16.71
CA ILE A 228 -20.03 26.56 16.09
C ILE A 228 -21.04 25.41 16.28
N GLY A 229 -20.57 24.17 16.40
CA GLY A 229 -21.39 22.97 16.54
C GLY A 229 -21.42 22.09 15.29
N ILE A 230 -22.53 21.38 15.11
CA ILE A 230 -22.69 20.33 14.08
C ILE A 230 -23.65 20.81 12.99
N GLY A 231 -23.23 20.72 11.74
CA GLY A 231 -24.07 20.95 10.57
C GLY A 231 -24.21 19.67 9.76
N MET A 232 -25.43 19.35 9.38
CA MET A 232 -25.75 18.17 8.58
C MET A 232 -26.48 18.55 7.30
N ASP A 233 -26.16 17.88 6.20
CA ASP A 233 -27.04 17.78 5.06
C ASP A 233 -27.81 16.46 5.10
N TRP A 234 -28.98 16.43 4.47
CA TRP A 234 -29.78 15.22 4.33
C TRP A 234 -30.53 15.25 3.02
N THR A 235 -31.02 14.09 2.62
CA THR A 235 -31.95 13.96 1.50
C THR A 235 -33.35 13.75 2.07
N ASP A 236 -34.30 14.56 1.64
CA ASP A 236 -35.69 14.47 2.09
C ASP A 236 -36.40 13.24 1.51
N GLU A 237 -37.59 12.91 2.00
CA GLU A 237 -38.38 11.75 1.53
C GLU A 237 -38.70 11.82 0.02
N GLY A 238 -38.77 13.03 -0.54
CA GLY A 238 -38.93 13.27 -1.98
C GLY A 238 -37.64 13.16 -2.81
N GLY A 239 -36.50 12.77 -2.22
CA GLY A 239 -35.22 12.65 -2.91
C GLY A 239 -34.45 13.96 -3.09
N GLU A 240 -34.93 15.08 -2.54
CA GLU A 240 -34.26 16.38 -2.65
C GLU A 240 -33.21 16.59 -1.56
N ALA A 241 -32.01 17.03 -1.94
CA ALA A 241 -30.93 17.33 -1.01
C ALA A 241 -31.17 18.66 -0.27
N ARG A 242 -31.38 18.60 1.04
CA ARG A 242 -31.51 19.77 1.92
C ARG A 242 -30.17 20.12 2.55
N LYS A 243 -29.72 21.35 2.31
CA LYS A 243 -28.48 21.92 2.85
C LYS A 243 -28.80 23.15 3.71
N PRO A 244 -28.98 22.99 5.04
CA PRO A 244 -29.26 24.10 5.96
C PRO A 244 -28.20 25.20 5.92
N ALA A 245 -28.58 26.40 6.38
CA ALA A 245 -27.67 27.54 6.47
C ALA A 245 -26.41 27.22 7.28
N LEU A 246 -26.57 26.51 8.40
CA LEU A 246 -25.45 26.08 9.25
C LEU A 246 -24.47 25.15 8.52
N TYR A 247 -24.98 24.14 7.81
CA TYR A 247 -24.14 23.26 6.99
C TYR A 247 -23.36 24.04 5.92
N ARG A 248 -24.04 24.97 5.21
CA ARG A 248 -23.39 25.81 4.19
C ARG A 248 -22.29 26.69 4.79
N LEU A 249 -22.52 27.26 5.98
CA LEU A 249 -21.52 28.05 6.70
C LEU A 249 -20.31 27.19 7.09
N LEU A 250 -20.54 26.04 7.75
CA LEU A 250 -19.46 25.14 8.16
C LEU A 250 -18.65 24.63 6.97
N ASN A 251 -19.32 24.27 5.87
CA ASN A 251 -18.65 23.82 4.65
C ASN A 251 -17.80 24.94 4.03
N ARG A 252 -18.28 26.18 4.04
CA ARG A 252 -17.52 27.34 3.58
C ARG A 252 -16.27 27.58 4.43
N LEU A 253 -16.40 27.55 5.76
CA LEU A 253 -15.27 27.71 6.68
C LEU A 253 -14.24 26.59 6.51
N ARG A 254 -14.70 25.35 6.38
CA ARG A 254 -13.84 24.20 6.09
C ARG A 254 -13.05 24.40 4.80
N LYS A 255 -13.70 24.80 3.70
CA LYS A 255 -13.04 25.04 2.41
C LYS A 255 -11.99 26.15 2.50
N LEU A 256 -12.25 27.21 3.27
CA LEU A 256 -11.26 28.27 3.52
C LEU A 256 -10.03 27.71 4.26
N SER A 257 -10.25 26.92 5.32
CA SER A 257 -9.16 26.28 6.07
C SER A 257 -8.35 25.30 5.20
N GLU A 258 -9.01 24.49 4.36
CA GLU A 258 -8.35 23.60 3.41
C GLU A 258 -7.49 24.36 2.38
N GLN A 259 -7.93 25.54 1.94
CA GLN A 259 -7.13 26.41 1.06
C GLN A 259 -5.89 26.96 1.76
N GLU A 260 -6.01 27.39 3.01
CA GLU A 260 -4.86 27.84 3.80
C GLU A 260 -3.85 26.73 4.02
N GLU A 261 -4.32 25.51 4.34
CA GLU A 261 -3.44 24.36 4.51
C GLU A 261 -2.76 23.98 3.20
N ALA A 262 -3.48 24.04 2.06
CA ALA A 262 -2.88 23.81 0.75
C ALA A 262 -1.74 24.81 0.45
N ARG A 263 -1.90 26.10 0.82
CA ARG A 263 -0.84 27.11 0.70
C ARG A 263 0.36 26.80 1.61
N ARG A 264 0.14 26.41 2.86
CA ARG A 264 1.21 26.01 3.79
C ARG A 264 1.99 24.80 3.28
N LEU A 265 1.29 23.78 2.78
CA LEU A 265 1.93 22.59 2.22
C LEU A 265 2.77 22.93 0.98
N LEU A 266 2.27 23.80 0.12
CA LEU A 266 3.00 24.27 -1.05
C LEU A 266 4.27 25.02 -0.66
N TYR A 267 4.20 25.90 0.34
CA TYR A 267 5.36 26.57 0.92
C TYR A 267 6.37 25.56 1.48
N VAL A 268 5.92 24.55 2.23
CA VAL A 268 6.79 23.49 2.73
C VAL A 268 7.50 22.80 1.57
N ALA A 269 6.76 22.37 0.53
CA ALA A 269 7.31 21.67 -0.62
C ALA A 269 8.39 22.48 -1.34
N LEU A 270 8.13 23.76 -1.63
CA LEU A 270 9.08 24.64 -2.32
C LEU A 270 10.34 24.91 -1.49
N THR A 271 10.19 25.06 -0.17
CA THR A 271 11.31 25.34 0.74
C THR A 271 12.14 24.11 1.11
N ARG A 272 11.83 22.92 0.56
CA ARG A 272 12.67 21.72 0.74
C ARG A 272 13.86 21.70 -0.22
N ALA A 273 13.80 22.46 -1.32
CA ALA A 273 14.84 22.50 -2.34
C ALA A 273 15.96 23.46 -1.93
N LYS A 274 17.23 23.03 -2.07
CA LYS A 274 18.41 23.89 -1.89
C LYS A 274 18.82 24.58 -3.19
N ASP A 275 18.93 23.80 -4.27
CA ASP A 275 19.51 24.27 -5.53
C ASP A 275 18.44 24.37 -6.63
N LEU A 276 17.57 23.36 -6.75
CA LEU A 276 16.58 23.28 -7.83
C LEU A 276 15.23 22.73 -7.37
N ALA A 277 14.16 23.48 -7.66
CA ALA A 277 12.78 23.03 -7.52
C ALA A 277 12.15 22.84 -8.91
N VAL A 278 11.75 21.61 -9.24
CA VAL A 278 11.05 21.28 -10.48
C VAL A 278 9.57 21.11 -10.18
N LEU A 279 8.73 21.85 -10.89
CA LEU A 279 7.27 21.85 -10.75
C LEU A 279 6.65 21.24 -12.00
N THR A 280 5.78 20.25 -11.83
CA THR A 280 5.14 19.57 -12.97
C THR A 280 3.62 19.59 -12.85
N SER A 281 2.95 19.68 -14.00
CA SER A 281 1.49 19.57 -14.14
C SER A 281 1.15 18.86 -15.45
N THR A 282 -0.02 18.23 -15.48
CA THR A 282 -0.58 17.62 -16.70
C THR A 282 -1.48 18.58 -17.47
N GLU A 283 -2.04 19.57 -16.79
CA GLU A 283 -2.88 20.63 -17.36
C GLU A 283 -2.19 22.01 -17.24
N ALA A 284 -2.66 22.98 -18.03
CA ALA A 284 -2.16 24.36 -18.01
C ALA A 284 -2.69 25.19 -16.83
N SER A 285 -3.74 24.72 -16.16
CA SER A 285 -4.35 25.34 -14.99
C SER A 285 -5.01 24.28 -14.11
N GLY A 286 -5.26 24.60 -12.84
CA GLY A 286 -5.97 23.73 -11.90
C GLY A 286 -5.21 23.45 -10.60
N GLY A 287 -5.97 23.09 -9.56
CA GLY A 287 -5.43 22.58 -8.30
C GLY A 287 -4.50 23.57 -7.59
N LYS A 288 -3.30 23.12 -7.26
CA LYS A 288 -2.26 23.94 -6.60
C LYS A 288 -1.52 24.85 -7.60
N LEU A 289 -1.60 24.58 -8.91
CA LEU A 289 -0.99 25.43 -9.93
C LEU A 289 -1.64 26.82 -9.94
N ASP A 290 -2.96 26.89 -9.78
CA ASP A 290 -3.69 28.17 -9.72
C ASP A 290 -3.27 29.05 -8.54
N LEU A 291 -2.84 28.43 -7.43
CA LEU A 291 -2.30 29.14 -6.28
C LEU A 291 -0.90 29.72 -6.55
N LEU A 292 -0.12 29.10 -7.44
CA LEU A 292 1.25 29.48 -7.77
C LEU A 292 1.35 30.46 -8.95
N LEU A 293 0.46 30.34 -9.94
CA LEU A 293 0.53 31.09 -11.20
C LEU A 293 0.76 32.60 -11.00
N PRO A 294 0.04 33.30 -10.10
CA PRO A 294 0.27 34.73 -9.87
C PRO A 294 1.71 35.03 -9.42
N GLY A 295 2.28 34.18 -8.55
CA GLY A 295 3.65 34.33 -8.06
C GLY A 295 4.68 34.04 -9.14
N LEU A 296 4.48 32.95 -9.90
CA LEU A 296 5.38 32.55 -10.99
C LEU A 296 5.46 33.61 -12.09
N GLN A 297 4.31 34.19 -12.48
CA GLN A 297 4.24 35.28 -13.44
C GLN A 297 4.96 36.54 -12.94
N THR A 298 4.78 36.89 -11.66
CA THR A 298 5.46 38.04 -11.05
C THR A 298 6.97 37.88 -11.03
N CYS A 299 7.47 36.67 -10.78
CA CYS A 299 8.90 36.36 -10.76
C CYS A 299 9.50 36.09 -12.16
N GLY A 300 8.70 36.14 -13.22
CA GLY A 300 9.16 35.89 -14.60
C GLY A 300 9.65 34.45 -14.84
N VAL A 301 9.15 33.47 -14.07
CA VAL A 301 9.55 32.07 -14.23
C VAL A 301 8.89 31.49 -15.49
N PRO A 302 9.67 31.02 -16.49
CA PRO A 302 9.10 30.52 -17.74
C PRO A 302 8.40 29.17 -17.53
N LEU A 303 7.18 29.04 -18.06
CA LEU A 303 6.46 27.76 -18.13
C LEU A 303 6.87 27.03 -19.40
N GLN A 304 7.58 25.92 -19.26
CA GLN A 304 8.02 25.09 -20.39
C GLN A 304 7.08 23.90 -20.57
N ALA A 305 6.26 23.92 -21.63
CA ALA A 305 5.44 22.78 -22.01
C ALA A 305 6.32 21.71 -22.69
N HIS A 306 6.46 20.55 -22.04
CA HIS A 306 7.11 19.40 -22.63
C HIS A 306 6.05 18.48 -23.22
N GLY A 307 5.98 18.38 -24.54
CA GLY A 307 5.14 17.38 -25.20
C GLY A 307 5.68 15.99 -24.90
N ILE A 308 4.82 15.07 -24.46
CA ILE A 308 5.17 13.66 -24.34
C ILE A 308 5.47 13.17 -25.77
N ARG A 309 6.75 12.95 -26.09
CA ARG A 309 7.10 12.19 -27.28
C ARG A 309 6.65 10.76 -27.03
N ASN A 310 5.52 10.39 -27.63
CA ASN A 310 5.13 8.99 -27.76
C ASN A 310 6.17 8.31 -28.65
N GLU A 311 7.27 7.84 -28.06
CA GLU A 311 8.11 6.80 -28.67
C GLU A 311 7.46 5.44 -28.45
N SER A 312 6.21 5.29 -28.89
CA SER A 312 5.57 4.01 -29.16
C SER A 312 5.89 3.60 -30.60
N SER A 313 7.17 3.37 -30.88
CA SER A 313 7.60 2.63 -32.07
C SER A 313 9.02 2.11 -31.89
N ARG A 314 9.14 0.94 -31.26
CA ARG A 314 10.05 -0.16 -31.62
C ARG A 314 9.82 -1.38 -30.76
#